data_AF-A0A9N9Y7N4-F1
#
_entry.id   AF-A0A9N9Y7N4-F1
#
_cell.length_a   1.000
_cell.length_b   1.000
_cell.length_c   1.000
_cell.angle_alpha   90.00
_cell.angle_beta   90.00
_cell.angle_gamma   90.00
#
_symmetry.space_group_name_H-M   'P 1'
#
loop_
_entity.id
_entity.type
_entity.pdbx_description
1 polymer ?
#
loop_
_entity_poly.entity_id
_entity_poly.type
_entity_poly.pdbx_seq_one_letter_code
_entity_poly.pdbx_strand_id
1 'polypeptide(L)'
;MPSTLAKSNHDLGVQVERSNYLPGDTVVGTVHRRNAMVCPEATVHVVLHGRTKSKMVVRRNNNSHTYRGRFTLLNSGQKVFQGPVHIPEGVGEPQQWGFALTIPTNIDARLFPQQYDAAESYIPIDPASVGQMALPASFSSGYGRREAFVEYYIEATIRYQRKGSWHTETAVVPIHVTPLNPNPPVADFNPLGRRIQQSVSTQRLVPGMENAELSKKEKMKKFFGSSSVPRFAFNLEVSAPRLLQISNSPIPFPMRIVPMWSATTELIRDVPQKARLVTFRVTLEAHCNIRCEGVFRPHEAHWEDELDLQSEGFGGRPLSVEIPCAIGNTPPVDVGSVIRLRLPARVSPGFTTFNVRVSHRLSWKAQLEIAGESFTVRGTQEVVVIPASSAGSNGQVDGETAQSWIVPPDEIAPPPSFAEAQREDSKQAASDKGASEIAASSKADIAAIEKLNLNDAAPSDGKL
;
A
#
# COMPACT_ATOMS: atom_id res chain seq x y z
N MET A 1 10.26 21.17 -1.23
CA MET A 1 10.21 21.32 -2.70
C MET A 1 9.10 20.38 -3.10
N PRO A 2 8.24 20.71 -4.08
CA PRO A 2 7.26 19.73 -4.49
C PRO A 2 7.96 18.45 -4.95
N SER A 3 7.26 17.32 -4.79
CA SER A 3 7.65 16.07 -5.44
C SER A 3 7.83 16.30 -6.94
N THR A 4 8.66 15.48 -7.57
CA THR A 4 8.88 15.53 -9.01
C THR A 4 7.57 15.20 -9.71
N LEU A 5 7.06 16.14 -10.50
CA LEU A 5 5.84 15.94 -11.28
C LEU A 5 6.20 15.45 -12.69
N ALA A 6 5.28 14.71 -13.31
CA ALA A 6 5.41 14.36 -14.71
C ALA A 6 5.51 15.62 -15.56
N LYS A 7 6.48 15.64 -16.47
CA LYS A 7 6.70 16.72 -17.43
C LYS A 7 6.78 16.11 -18.82
N SER A 8 5.90 16.51 -19.71
CA SER A 8 5.89 16.09 -21.11
C SER A 8 5.31 17.21 -21.95
N ASN A 9 5.80 17.36 -23.18
CA ASN A 9 5.23 18.27 -24.17
C ASN A 9 5.26 17.61 -25.57
N HIS A 10 4.82 18.33 -26.60
CA HIS A 10 4.86 17.81 -27.97
C HIS A 10 6.29 17.66 -28.53
N ASP A 11 7.25 18.35 -27.93
CA ASP A 11 8.67 18.32 -28.31
C ASP A 11 9.41 17.10 -27.72
N LEU A 12 9.00 16.61 -26.55
CA LEU A 12 9.53 15.40 -25.94
C LEU A 12 8.55 14.83 -24.90
N GLY A 13 8.33 13.53 -24.98
CA GLY A 13 7.66 12.75 -23.95
C GLY A 13 8.44 11.50 -23.60
N VAL A 14 8.18 10.96 -22.42
CA VAL A 14 8.73 9.70 -21.94
C VAL A 14 7.61 8.88 -21.33
N GLN A 15 7.55 7.60 -21.71
CA GLN A 15 6.59 6.64 -21.20
C GLN A 15 7.32 5.41 -20.68
N VAL A 16 6.83 4.84 -19.59
CA VAL A 16 7.30 3.59 -18.99
C VAL A 16 6.16 2.57 -19.01
N GLU A 17 6.49 1.29 -19.09
CA GLU A 17 5.48 0.22 -19.17
C GLU A 17 4.64 0.09 -17.90
N ARG A 18 5.27 0.28 -16.74
CA ARG A 18 4.62 0.26 -15.42
C ARG A 18 5.15 1.37 -14.52
N SER A 19 4.45 1.65 -13.42
CA SER A 19 4.80 2.70 -12.47
C SER A 19 5.42 2.20 -11.17
N ASN A 20 5.27 0.91 -10.83
CA ASN A 20 5.80 0.31 -9.62
C ASN A 20 6.93 -0.69 -9.94
N TYR A 21 8.02 -0.62 -9.18
CA TYR A 21 9.22 -1.43 -9.39
C TYR A 21 9.85 -1.83 -8.06
N LEU A 22 10.49 -3.00 -8.05
CA LEU A 22 11.40 -3.41 -6.98
C LEU A 22 12.84 -2.97 -7.28
N PRO A 23 13.70 -2.79 -6.27
CA PRO A 23 15.14 -2.72 -6.51
C PRO A 23 15.63 -3.97 -7.26
N GLY A 24 16.41 -3.79 -8.32
CA GLY A 24 16.83 -4.84 -9.23
C GLY A 24 15.99 -4.95 -10.51
N ASP A 25 14.77 -4.40 -10.53
CA ASP A 25 13.93 -4.42 -11.73
C ASP A 25 14.52 -3.58 -12.86
N THR A 26 14.16 -3.93 -14.10
CA THR A 26 14.46 -3.12 -15.28
C THR A 26 13.24 -2.28 -15.66
N VAL A 27 13.44 -0.97 -15.75
CA VAL A 27 12.49 0.00 -16.28
C VAL A 27 12.61 0.01 -17.80
N VAL A 28 11.60 -0.53 -18.47
CA VAL A 28 11.47 -0.48 -19.93
C VAL A 28 10.51 0.64 -20.31
N GLY A 29 10.87 1.38 -21.35
CA GLY A 29 10.06 2.49 -21.81
C GLY A 29 10.52 3.07 -23.14
N THR A 30 9.84 4.14 -23.53
CA THR A 30 10.03 4.80 -24.83
C THR A 30 10.07 6.31 -24.65
N VAL A 31 11.10 6.93 -25.22
CA VAL A 31 11.14 8.38 -25.46
C VAL A 31 10.50 8.66 -26.81
N HIS A 32 9.61 9.64 -26.89
CA HIS A 32 8.93 9.98 -28.13
C HIS A 32 8.92 11.49 -28.38
N ARG A 33 8.91 11.87 -29.66
CA ARG A 33 8.73 13.26 -30.12
C ARG A 33 7.69 13.31 -31.23
N ARG A 34 6.75 14.26 -31.13
CA ARG A 34 5.66 14.47 -32.10
C ARG A 34 5.90 15.67 -33.00
N ASN A 35 6.49 16.75 -32.47
CA ASN A 35 6.75 17.95 -33.27
C ASN A 35 7.78 17.68 -34.34
N ALA A 36 7.48 18.18 -35.55
CA ALA A 36 8.36 18.13 -36.69
C ALA A 36 9.76 18.64 -36.34
N MET A 37 10.77 17.98 -36.88
CA MET A 37 12.16 18.29 -36.63
C MET A 37 13.02 17.70 -37.73
N VAL A 38 13.84 18.56 -38.34
CA VAL A 38 14.90 18.13 -39.24
C VAL A 38 16.19 18.66 -38.67
N CYS A 39 17.05 17.77 -38.17
CA CYS A 39 18.37 18.13 -37.68
C CYS A 39 19.41 17.07 -38.08
N PRO A 40 20.62 17.49 -38.50
CA PRO A 40 21.68 16.56 -38.88
C PRO A 40 22.30 15.87 -37.67
N GLU A 41 22.17 16.47 -36.48
CA GLU A 41 22.73 15.95 -35.24
C GLU A 41 21.77 16.19 -34.07
N ALA A 42 21.37 15.09 -33.44
CA ALA A 42 20.71 15.03 -32.15
C ALA A 42 21.28 13.90 -31.30
N THR A 43 21.18 14.07 -29.99
CA THR A 43 21.49 13.05 -28.99
C THR A 43 20.30 12.93 -28.05
N VAL A 44 19.91 11.70 -27.71
CA VAL A 44 18.86 11.42 -26.73
C VAL A 44 19.49 10.64 -25.59
N HIS A 45 19.29 11.15 -24.38
CA HIS A 45 19.74 10.55 -23.14
C HIS A 45 18.56 10.23 -22.24
N VAL A 46 18.63 9.11 -21.53
CA VAL A 46 17.65 8.72 -20.53
C VAL A 46 18.38 8.42 -19.24
N VAL A 47 17.93 9.03 -18.14
CA VAL A 47 18.58 8.94 -16.83
C VAL A 47 17.53 8.58 -15.78
N LEU A 48 17.82 7.55 -15.00
CA LEU A 48 17.12 7.21 -13.77
C LEU A 48 17.75 7.99 -12.61
N HIS A 49 16.92 8.78 -11.94
CA HIS A 49 17.28 9.53 -10.76
C HIS A 49 16.62 8.94 -9.52
N GLY A 50 17.33 8.96 -8.40
CA GLY A 50 16.79 8.65 -7.09
C GLY A 50 17.36 9.61 -6.06
N ARG A 51 16.53 10.14 -5.17
CA ARG A 51 16.95 11.11 -4.16
C ARG A 51 16.04 11.13 -2.96
N THR A 52 16.59 11.58 -1.83
CA THR A 52 15.83 11.93 -0.64
C THR A 52 15.80 13.44 -0.47
N LYS A 53 14.68 13.96 0.05
CA LYS A 53 14.47 15.39 0.28
C LYS A 53 13.75 15.61 1.60
N SER A 54 14.16 16.65 2.28
CA SER A 54 13.50 17.21 3.44
C SER A 54 13.31 18.71 3.24
N LYS A 55 12.22 19.27 3.74
CA LYS A 55 11.99 20.72 3.79
C LYS A 55 11.28 21.09 5.07
N MET A 56 11.67 22.21 5.66
CA MET A 56 10.90 22.88 6.70
C MET A 56 10.90 24.40 6.49
N VAL A 57 9.75 25.04 6.70
CA VAL A 57 9.64 26.50 6.68
C VAL A 57 9.40 27.02 8.09
N VAL A 58 10.32 27.81 8.61
CA VAL A 58 10.24 28.45 9.93
C VAL A 58 9.88 29.92 9.73
N ARG A 59 8.76 30.36 10.32
CA ARG A 59 8.42 31.78 10.39
C ARG A 59 8.82 32.35 11.75
N ARG A 60 9.48 33.52 11.72
CA ARG A 60 9.78 34.34 12.90
C ARG A 60 9.38 35.76 12.56
N ASN A 61 8.32 36.26 13.19
CA ASN A 61 7.70 37.56 12.88
C ASN A 61 7.34 37.66 11.38
N ASN A 62 7.76 38.73 10.69
CA ASN A 62 7.57 38.93 9.26
C ASN A 62 8.58 38.17 8.38
N ASN A 63 9.54 37.45 8.98
CA ASN A 63 10.54 36.69 8.22
C ASN A 63 10.18 35.21 8.14
N SER A 64 10.47 34.61 6.99
CA SER A 64 10.27 33.19 6.72
C SER A 64 11.55 32.60 6.15
N HIS A 65 12.12 31.61 6.82
CA HIS A 65 13.30 30.87 6.36
C HIS A 65 12.88 29.46 5.93
N THR A 66 13.38 29.02 4.78
CA THR A 66 13.15 27.65 4.29
C THR A 66 14.45 26.87 4.35
N TYR A 67 14.49 25.84 5.19
CA TYR A 67 15.59 24.90 5.28
C TYR A 67 15.26 23.66 4.43
N ARG A 68 16.29 23.08 3.81
CA ARG A 68 16.16 21.93 2.94
C ARG A 68 17.32 20.97 3.23
N GLY A 69 17.09 19.68 3.04
CA GLY A 69 18.16 18.69 2.94
C GLY A 69 17.92 17.86 1.68
N ARG A 70 18.98 17.47 1.00
CA ARG A 70 18.89 16.64 -0.20
C ARG A 70 20.07 15.69 -0.32
N PHE A 71 19.80 14.42 -0.53
CA PHE A 71 20.81 13.41 -0.86
C PHE A 71 20.46 12.72 -2.16
N THR A 72 21.42 12.58 -3.06
CA THR A 72 21.25 11.83 -4.30
C THR A 72 21.60 10.37 -4.03
N LEU A 73 20.66 9.47 -4.29
CA LEU A 73 20.80 8.04 -4.05
C LEU A 73 21.37 7.31 -5.27
N LEU A 74 20.96 7.75 -6.45
CA LEU A 74 21.44 7.21 -7.72
C LEU A 74 21.26 8.25 -8.83
N ASN A 75 22.09 8.13 -9.85
CA ASN A 75 22.05 8.92 -11.07
C ASN A 75 22.68 8.09 -12.20
N SER A 76 21.89 7.19 -12.78
CA SER A 76 22.36 6.23 -13.78
C SER A 76 21.60 6.45 -15.08
N GLY A 77 22.30 6.49 -16.21
CA GLY A 77 21.65 6.75 -17.48
C GLY A 77 22.42 6.20 -18.67
N GLN A 78 21.79 6.28 -19.83
CA GLN A 78 22.34 5.83 -21.09
C GLN A 78 21.99 6.79 -22.21
N LYS A 79 22.80 6.77 -23.27
CA LYS A 79 22.53 7.46 -24.53
C LYS A 79 21.78 6.48 -25.43
N VAL A 80 20.51 6.77 -25.74
CA VAL A 80 19.63 5.88 -26.50
C VAL A 80 19.63 6.19 -27.99
N PHE A 81 20.12 7.37 -28.37
CA PHE A 81 20.24 7.77 -29.76
C PHE A 81 21.35 8.80 -29.96
N GLN A 82 22.03 8.71 -31.11
CA GLN A 82 22.92 9.72 -31.64
C GLN A 82 22.87 9.69 -33.17
N GLY A 83 22.57 10.82 -33.80
CA GLY A 83 22.55 10.91 -35.26
C GLY A 83 21.54 11.93 -35.78
N PRO A 84 21.24 11.89 -37.09
CA PRO A 84 20.27 12.77 -37.72
C PRO A 84 18.84 12.39 -37.34
N VAL A 85 17.96 13.37 -37.18
CA VAL A 85 16.54 13.16 -36.92
C VAL A 85 15.71 13.88 -37.99
N HIS A 86 14.77 13.15 -38.57
CA HIS A 86 13.85 13.66 -39.56
C HIS A 86 12.41 13.24 -39.20
N ILE A 87 11.66 14.17 -38.63
CA ILE A 87 10.24 14.05 -38.27
C ILE A 87 9.47 15.02 -39.18
N PRO A 88 8.68 14.52 -40.13
CA PRO A 88 7.94 15.38 -41.06
C PRO A 88 6.81 16.17 -40.36
N GLU A 89 6.36 17.26 -40.96
CA GLU A 89 5.15 17.98 -40.53
C GLU A 89 3.89 17.18 -40.91
N GLY A 90 2.96 16.98 -39.97
CA GLY A 90 1.66 16.36 -40.22
C GLY A 90 1.30 15.17 -39.31
N VAL A 91 0.39 14.31 -39.78
CA VAL A 91 -0.16 13.12 -39.08
C VAL A 91 0.80 11.92 -39.20
N GLY A 92 2.10 12.15 -39.07
CA GLY A 92 3.09 11.08 -39.06
C GLY A 92 3.15 10.38 -37.71
N GLU A 93 3.63 9.13 -37.70
CA GLU A 93 3.99 8.44 -36.46
C GLU A 93 5.10 9.23 -35.73
N PRO A 94 5.00 9.39 -34.39
CA PRO A 94 6.06 10.04 -33.63
C PRO A 94 7.36 9.26 -33.78
N GLN A 95 8.49 9.98 -33.79
CA GLN A 95 9.78 9.33 -33.65
C GLN A 95 9.91 8.78 -32.23
N GLN A 96 10.33 7.53 -32.13
CA GLN A 96 10.45 6.81 -30.86
C GLN A 96 11.86 6.25 -30.67
N TRP A 97 12.32 6.21 -29.43
CA TRP A 97 13.57 5.61 -28.99
C TRP A 97 13.31 4.79 -27.73
N GLY A 98 13.46 3.47 -27.82
CA GLY A 98 13.31 2.56 -26.69
C GLY A 98 14.49 2.66 -25.72
N PHE A 99 14.25 2.38 -24.44
CA PHE A 99 15.28 2.30 -23.41
C PHE A 99 14.97 1.20 -22.39
N ALA A 100 16.03 0.72 -21.73
CA ALA A 100 15.95 -0.23 -20.63
C ALA A 100 16.97 0.15 -19.55
N LEU A 101 16.52 0.56 -18.36
CA LEU A 101 17.36 1.00 -17.24
C LEU A 101 17.12 0.11 -16.01
N THR A 102 18.17 -0.53 -15.50
CA THR A 102 18.07 -1.35 -14.28
C THR A 102 18.14 -0.47 -13.03
N ILE A 103 17.20 -0.65 -12.11
CA ILE A 103 17.22 -0.03 -10.78
C ILE A 103 18.24 -0.80 -9.94
N PRO A 104 19.29 -0.15 -9.41
CA PRO A 104 20.26 -0.83 -8.56
C PRO A 104 19.61 -1.26 -7.23
N THR A 105 20.12 -2.35 -6.65
CA THR A 105 19.70 -2.82 -5.31
C THR A 105 20.24 -1.94 -4.18
N ASN A 106 21.34 -1.24 -4.44
CA ASN A 106 22.07 -0.46 -3.45
C ASN A 106 22.30 0.99 -3.90
N ILE A 107 22.60 1.86 -2.94
CA ILE A 107 22.92 3.27 -3.18
C ILE A 107 24.27 3.39 -3.91
N ASP A 108 24.39 4.33 -4.86
CA ASP A 108 25.64 4.56 -5.58
C ASP A 108 26.65 5.31 -4.70
N ALA A 109 27.60 4.59 -4.11
CA ALA A 109 28.64 5.13 -3.24
C ALA A 109 29.51 6.22 -3.90
N ARG A 110 29.60 6.26 -5.23
CA ARG A 110 30.38 7.26 -5.97
C ARG A 110 29.81 8.68 -5.83
N LEU A 111 28.57 8.81 -5.38
CA LEU A 111 27.89 10.09 -5.18
C LEU A 111 28.24 10.76 -3.84
N PHE A 112 28.96 10.07 -2.94
CA PHE A 112 29.16 10.48 -1.54
C PHE A 112 30.56 11.00 -1.12
N PRO A 113 31.65 10.97 -1.92
CA PRO A 113 32.97 11.23 -1.33
C PRO A 113 33.26 12.69 -0.94
N GLN A 114 32.47 13.72 -1.33
CA GLN A 114 32.81 15.14 -1.04
C GLN A 114 31.65 16.15 -0.93
N GLN A 115 30.38 15.74 -1.04
CA GLN A 115 29.25 16.68 -1.19
C GLN A 115 28.39 16.89 0.05
N TYR A 116 28.54 16.06 1.09
CA TYR A 116 27.60 16.02 2.20
C TYR A 116 28.30 16.14 3.55
N ASP A 117 27.67 16.86 4.48
CA ASP A 117 28.10 16.93 5.87
C ASP A 117 27.53 15.74 6.66
N ALA A 118 28.41 15.00 7.35
CA ALA A 118 28.02 13.88 8.20
C ALA A 118 27.08 14.31 9.35
N ALA A 119 27.21 15.55 9.84
CA ALA A 119 26.32 16.09 10.86
C ALA A 119 24.87 16.19 10.35
N GLU A 120 24.69 16.39 9.04
CA GLU A 120 23.39 16.54 8.40
C GLU A 120 22.71 15.21 8.06
N SER A 121 23.33 14.08 8.44
CA SER A 121 22.84 12.74 8.15
C SER A 121 22.50 11.91 9.40
N TYR A 122 21.40 11.16 9.37
CA TYR A 122 21.03 10.17 10.39
C TYR A 122 21.84 8.87 10.32
N ILE A 123 22.54 8.64 9.21
CA ILE A 123 23.30 7.42 8.90
C ILE A 123 24.71 7.78 8.40
N PRO A 124 25.69 6.86 8.48
CA PRO A 124 27.03 7.11 7.96
C PRO A 124 27.02 7.47 6.47
N ILE A 125 27.86 8.43 6.06
CA ILE A 125 28.00 8.88 4.66
C ILE A 125 29.31 8.42 4.02
N ASP A 126 30.11 7.62 4.73
CA ASP A 126 31.34 7.09 4.16
C ASP A 126 31.02 6.11 2.99
N PRO A 127 31.82 6.11 1.91
CA PRO A 127 31.51 5.31 0.73
C PRO A 127 31.35 3.80 0.98
N ALA A 128 32.06 3.25 1.98
CA ALA A 128 32.00 1.83 2.30
C ALA A 128 30.65 1.46 2.92
N SER A 129 30.17 2.25 3.90
CA SER A 129 28.84 2.09 4.49
C SER A 129 27.76 2.32 3.44
N VAL A 130 27.84 3.41 2.67
CA VAL A 130 26.82 3.79 1.68
C VAL A 130 26.61 2.72 0.62
N GLY A 131 27.70 2.14 0.08
CA GLY A 131 27.61 1.14 -0.98
C GLY A 131 26.92 -0.18 -0.54
N GLN A 132 26.85 -0.44 0.77
CA GLN A 132 26.16 -1.61 1.33
C GLN A 132 24.68 -1.34 1.63
N MET A 133 24.25 -0.07 1.62
CA MET A 133 22.88 0.28 1.95
C MET A 133 21.93 -0.09 0.82
N ALA A 134 20.85 -0.77 1.16
CA ALA A 134 19.77 -1.03 0.23
C ALA A 134 19.11 0.28 -0.23
N LEU A 135 18.60 0.28 -1.46
CA LEU A 135 17.87 1.41 -1.98
C LEU A 135 16.55 1.60 -1.20
N PRO A 136 16.27 2.79 -0.61
CA PRO A 136 15.05 2.99 0.16
C PRO A 136 13.82 3.02 -0.74
N ALA A 137 12.68 2.56 -0.23
CA ALA A 137 11.41 2.64 -0.93
C ALA A 137 10.96 4.10 -1.15
N SER A 138 10.16 4.32 -2.18
CA SER A 138 9.48 5.59 -2.42
C SER A 138 8.63 5.97 -1.22
N PHE A 139 8.72 7.23 -0.79
CA PHE A 139 8.02 7.75 0.37
C PHE A 139 7.64 9.21 0.15
N SER A 140 6.46 9.60 0.62
CA SER A 140 6.05 11.01 0.68
C SER A 140 5.18 11.24 1.90
N SER A 141 5.56 12.22 2.71
CA SER A 141 4.74 12.69 3.83
C SER A 141 4.99 14.17 4.07
N GLY A 142 4.01 14.87 4.61
CA GLY A 142 4.14 16.26 4.98
C GLY A 142 3.07 16.71 5.96
N TYR A 143 3.44 17.66 6.81
CA TYR A 143 2.54 18.26 7.78
C TYR A 143 2.78 19.78 7.86
N GLY A 144 1.77 20.55 7.49
CA GLY A 144 1.82 22.01 7.44
C GLY A 144 2.93 22.52 6.51
N ARG A 145 4.07 22.93 7.07
CA ARG A 145 5.20 23.48 6.30
C ARG A 145 6.44 22.58 6.32
N ARG A 146 6.25 21.30 6.62
CA ARG A 146 7.29 20.28 6.70
C ARG A 146 6.97 19.22 5.66
N GLU A 147 7.98 18.78 4.92
CA GLU A 147 7.83 17.79 3.84
C GLU A 147 9.03 16.83 3.87
N ALA A 148 8.76 15.56 3.58
CA ALA A 148 9.75 14.50 3.39
C ALA A 148 9.42 13.70 2.13
N PHE A 149 10.45 13.39 1.34
CA PHE A 149 10.33 12.59 0.13
C PHE A 149 11.51 11.62 -0.02
N VAL A 150 11.21 10.41 -0.47
CA VAL A 150 12.14 9.52 -1.17
C VAL A 150 11.50 9.29 -2.54
N GLU A 151 12.15 9.74 -3.60
CA GLU A 151 11.55 9.76 -4.94
C GLU A 151 12.50 9.24 -6.00
N TYR A 152 11.89 8.62 -7.01
CA TYR A 152 12.55 8.10 -8.20
C TYR A 152 11.83 8.59 -9.45
N TYR A 153 12.59 8.91 -10.49
CA TYR A 153 12.01 9.38 -11.74
C TYR A 153 12.96 9.12 -12.90
N ILE A 154 12.37 8.93 -14.08
CA ILE A 154 13.09 8.88 -15.34
C ILE A 154 13.07 10.27 -15.96
N GLU A 155 14.23 10.76 -16.36
CA GLU A 155 14.41 11.99 -17.13
C GLU A 155 14.93 11.63 -18.52
N ALA A 156 14.19 12.02 -19.56
CA ALA A 156 14.63 11.95 -20.93
C ALA A 156 15.02 13.34 -21.41
N THR A 157 16.19 13.46 -22.03
CA THR A 157 16.68 14.73 -22.58
C THR A 157 17.10 14.52 -24.04
N ILE A 158 16.59 15.37 -24.93
CA ILE A 158 17.07 15.46 -26.32
C ILE A 158 17.86 16.76 -26.48
N ARG A 159 19.07 16.65 -27.03
CA ARG A 159 19.91 17.80 -27.39
C ARG A 159 20.18 17.77 -28.89
N TYR A 160 19.87 18.86 -29.59
CA TYR A 160 19.95 18.94 -31.05
C TYR A 160 20.36 20.34 -31.51
N GLN A 161 20.88 20.45 -32.74
CA GLN A 161 21.24 21.73 -33.33
C GLN A 161 20.12 22.25 -34.25
N ARG A 162 19.76 23.53 -34.10
CA ARG A 162 18.79 24.23 -34.98
C ARG A 162 19.30 25.65 -35.23
N LYS A 163 19.40 26.04 -36.51
CA LYS A 163 19.87 27.37 -36.94
C LYS A 163 21.21 27.78 -36.30
N GLY A 164 22.16 26.85 -36.20
CA GLY A 164 23.48 27.09 -35.63
C GLY A 164 23.56 27.01 -34.09
N SER A 165 22.43 26.97 -33.38
CA SER A 165 22.39 26.92 -31.92
C SER A 165 22.00 25.54 -31.39
N TRP A 166 22.53 25.18 -30.22
CA TRP A 166 22.11 23.98 -29.48
C TRP A 166 20.82 24.24 -28.70
N HIS A 167 19.88 23.32 -28.83
CA HIS A 167 18.63 23.28 -28.08
C HIS A 167 18.57 22.04 -27.21
N THR A 168 17.82 22.11 -26.12
CA THR A 168 17.63 20.99 -25.19
C THR A 168 16.19 20.98 -24.71
N GLU A 169 15.55 19.81 -24.86
CA GLU A 169 14.21 19.55 -24.36
C GLU A 169 14.26 18.40 -23.37
N THR A 170 13.42 18.45 -22.34
CA THR A 170 13.43 17.48 -21.24
C THR A 170 12.02 17.05 -20.87
N ALA A 171 11.82 15.74 -20.75
CA ALA A 171 10.62 15.09 -20.27
C ALA A 171 10.94 14.26 -19.01
N VAL A 172 9.99 14.16 -18.09
CA VAL A 172 10.15 13.49 -16.80
C VAL A 172 8.93 12.63 -16.50
N VAL A 173 9.15 11.39 -16.04
CA VAL A 173 8.09 10.53 -15.50
C VAL A 173 8.51 9.97 -14.13
N PRO A 174 7.75 10.25 -13.06
CA PRO A 174 7.98 9.63 -11.75
C PRO A 174 7.72 8.12 -11.79
N ILE A 175 8.51 7.37 -11.03
CA ILE A 175 8.29 5.95 -10.79
C ILE A 175 8.27 5.68 -9.28
N HIS A 176 7.65 4.58 -8.88
CA HIS A 176 7.51 4.17 -7.50
C HIS A 176 8.37 2.93 -7.23
N VAL A 177 9.32 3.04 -6.30
CA VAL A 177 10.12 1.90 -5.85
C VAL A 177 9.47 1.33 -4.60
N THR A 178 9.00 0.09 -4.66
CA THR A 178 8.37 -0.59 -3.52
C THR A 178 9.43 -1.24 -2.63
N PRO A 179 9.16 -1.34 -1.32
CA PRO A 179 10.07 -2.00 -0.41
C PRO A 179 10.14 -3.51 -0.69
N LEU A 180 11.35 -4.06 -0.80
CA LEU A 180 11.60 -5.48 -0.95
C LEU A 180 11.69 -6.15 0.44
N ASN A 181 10.85 -7.15 0.70
CA ASN A 181 10.98 -8.01 1.88
C ASN A 181 10.90 -9.49 1.46
N PRO A 182 12.06 -10.14 1.22
CA PRO A 182 12.11 -11.52 0.73
C PRO A 182 11.80 -12.55 1.82
N ASN A 183 11.57 -12.12 3.06
CA ASN A 183 11.31 -13.02 4.17
C ASN A 183 9.86 -13.51 4.16
N PRO A 184 9.58 -14.73 4.66
CA PRO A 184 8.23 -15.24 4.81
C PRO A 184 7.36 -14.34 5.69
N PRO A 185 6.02 -14.49 5.61
CA PRO A 185 5.12 -13.81 6.52
C PRO A 185 5.50 -14.06 7.99
N VAL A 186 5.52 -12.99 8.78
CA VAL A 186 5.92 -13.03 10.19
C VAL A 186 4.97 -13.92 10.98
N ALA A 187 5.53 -14.93 11.63
CA ALA A 187 4.84 -15.76 12.61
C ALA A 187 5.10 -15.29 14.06
N ASP A 188 6.31 -14.77 14.33
CA ASP A 188 6.70 -14.25 15.63
C ASP A 188 6.65 -12.71 15.65
N PHE A 189 5.65 -12.16 16.33
CA PHE A 189 5.44 -10.73 16.48
C PHE A 189 6.30 -10.11 17.61
N ASN A 190 7.20 -10.89 18.22
CA ASN A 190 8.04 -10.52 19.36
C ASN A 190 7.21 -9.84 20.47
N PRO A 191 6.18 -10.51 21.02
CA PRO A 191 5.22 -9.87 21.89
C PRO A 191 5.85 -9.43 23.22
N LEU A 192 5.46 -8.24 23.68
CA LEU A 192 5.77 -7.73 25.01
C LEU A 192 4.61 -7.99 25.96
N GLY A 193 4.82 -8.89 26.92
CA GLY A 193 3.89 -9.14 28.01
C GLY A 193 3.87 -8.01 29.03
N ARG A 194 2.68 -7.61 29.46
CA ARG A 194 2.44 -6.65 30.54
C ARG A 194 1.48 -7.24 31.55
N ARG A 195 1.79 -7.05 32.83
CA ARG A 195 0.94 -7.44 33.96
C ARG A 195 0.44 -6.17 34.64
N ILE A 196 -0.87 -5.95 34.59
CA ILE A 196 -1.51 -4.74 35.12
C ILE A 196 -2.40 -5.13 36.28
N GLN A 197 -2.01 -4.74 37.48
CA GLN A 197 -2.80 -4.97 38.68
C GLN A 197 -4.07 -4.10 38.68
N GLN A 198 -5.22 -4.72 38.92
CA GLN A 198 -6.53 -4.08 38.95
C GLN A 198 -7.39 -4.67 40.06
N SER A 199 -8.49 -3.99 40.38
CA SER A 199 -9.53 -4.57 41.24
C SER A 199 -10.89 -3.96 40.98
N VAL A 200 -11.93 -4.76 41.16
CA VAL A 200 -13.33 -4.35 41.09
C VAL A 200 -13.99 -4.59 42.44
N SER A 201 -14.81 -3.63 42.90
CA SER A 201 -15.49 -3.72 44.19
C SER A 201 -16.99 -3.48 44.02
N THR A 202 -17.80 -4.55 44.10
CA THR A 202 -19.25 -4.46 43.98
C THR A 202 -19.94 -5.67 44.62
N GLN A 203 -21.20 -5.50 45.04
CA GLN A 203 -22.01 -6.60 45.59
C GLN A 203 -22.36 -7.64 44.53
N ARG A 204 -22.33 -7.26 43.24
CA ARG A 204 -22.59 -8.15 42.11
C ARG A 204 -21.51 -9.22 41.89
N LEU A 205 -20.42 -9.18 42.65
CA LEU A 205 -19.39 -10.22 42.66
C LEU A 205 -19.83 -11.46 43.46
N VAL A 206 -20.84 -11.35 44.32
CA VAL A 206 -21.35 -12.46 45.13
C VAL A 206 -22.35 -13.27 44.32
N PRO A 207 -22.22 -14.61 44.27
CA PRO A 207 -23.21 -15.47 43.63
C PRO A 207 -24.62 -15.22 44.17
N GLY A 208 -25.60 -15.07 43.28
CA GLY A 208 -27.00 -14.75 43.59
C GLY A 208 -27.30 -13.24 43.73
N MET A 209 -26.31 -12.36 43.62
CA MET A 209 -26.48 -10.90 43.63
C MET A 209 -26.13 -10.24 42.28
N GLU A 210 -26.03 -11.00 41.19
CA GLU A 210 -25.56 -10.54 39.88
C GLU A 210 -26.44 -9.42 39.29
N ASN A 211 -27.74 -9.50 39.53
CA ASN A 211 -28.75 -8.54 39.07
C ASN A 211 -29.16 -7.54 40.16
N ALA A 212 -28.45 -7.47 41.30
CA ALA A 212 -28.82 -6.57 42.38
C ALA A 212 -28.81 -5.11 41.89
N GLU A 213 -29.99 -4.50 41.81
CA GLU A 213 -30.15 -3.06 41.74
C GLU A 213 -29.96 -2.51 43.15
N LEU A 214 -28.76 -2.01 43.43
CA LEU A 214 -28.44 -1.50 44.76
C LEU A 214 -29.45 -0.43 45.17
N SER A 215 -30.26 -0.76 46.18
CA SER A 215 -31.24 0.16 46.76
C SER A 215 -30.52 1.43 47.23
N LYS A 216 -31.20 2.58 47.20
CA LYS A 216 -30.66 3.85 47.73
C LYS A 216 -30.10 3.69 49.16
N LYS A 217 -30.66 2.77 49.97
CA LYS A 217 -30.14 2.39 51.31
C LYS A 217 -28.77 1.67 51.28
N GLU A 218 -28.49 0.88 50.26
CA GLU A 218 -27.21 0.16 50.09
C GLU A 218 -26.13 1.07 49.48
N LYS A 219 -26.51 1.98 48.58
CA LYS A 219 -25.63 3.07 48.12
C LYS A 219 -25.19 3.97 49.29
N MET A 220 -26.04 4.18 50.29
CA MET A 220 -25.69 4.95 51.49
C MET A 220 -24.75 4.19 52.44
N LYS A 221 -24.83 2.84 52.50
CA LYS A 221 -23.83 2.00 53.19
C LYS A 221 -22.44 2.03 52.53
N LYS A 222 -22.35 2.27 51.21
CA LYS A 222 -21.05 2.48 50.51
C LYS A 222 -20.30 3.74 50.99
N PHE A 223 -21.01 4.76 51.49
CA PHE A 223 -20.42 6.04 51.89
C PHE A 223 -19.90 6.07 53.34
N PHE A 224 -20.28 5.10 54.18
CA PHE A 224 -19.93 5.06 55.62
C PHE A 224 -18.91 3.98 56.00
N GLY A 225 -18.03 3.58 55.07
CA GLY A 225 -16.79 2.87 55.42
C GLY A 225 -16.97 1.49 56.07
N SER A 226 -17.85 0.64 55.52
CA SER A 226 -17.95 -0.74 55.97
C SER A 226 -17.06 -1.68 55.13
N SER A 227 -16.34 -2.56 55.82
CA SER A 227 -15.64 -3.77 55.36
C SER A 227 -16.50 -4.79 54.56
N SER A 228 -17.67 -4.38 54.05
CA SER A 228 -18.74 -5.26 53.54
C SER A 228 -18.98 -5.23 52.03
N VAL A 229 -18.20 -4.46 51.27
CA VAL A 229 -18.26 -4.52 49.78
C VAL A 229 -17.20 -5.50 49.30
N PRO A 230 -17.58 -6.63 48.69
CA PRO A 230 -16.62 -7.58 48.14
C PRO A 230 -15.73 -6.93 47.10
N ARG A 231 -14.44 -7.24 47.17
CA ARG A 231 -13.41 -6.77 46.26
C ARG A 231 -12.75 -7.96 45.58
N PHE A 232 -12.81 -7.98 44.26
CA PHE A 232 -12.07 -8.92 43.42
C PHE A 232 -10.80 -8.24 42.92
N ALA A 233 -9.63 -8.75 43.33
CA ALA A 233 -8.34 -8.23 42.92
C ALA A 233 -7.67 -9.19 41.93
N PHE A 234 -7.09 -8.68 40.86
CA PHE A 234 -6.52 -9.49 39.79
C PHE A 234 -5.41 -8.78 39.04
N ASN A 235 -4.68 -9.53 38.21
CA ASN A 235 -3.79 -8.99 37.20
C ASN A 235 -4.38 -9.23 35.82
N LEU A 236 -4.49 -8.18 35.03
CA LEU A 236 -4.70 -8.31 33.61
C LEU A 236 -3.35 -8.55 32.94
N GLU A 237 -3.17 -9.71 32.33
CA GLU A 237 -2.01 -10.02 31.50
C GLU A 237 -2.36 -9.75 30.03
N VAL A 238 -1.62 -8.85 29.41
CA VAL A 238 -1.79 -8.46 27.99
C VAL A 238 -0.45 -8.63 27.29
N SER A 239 -0.45 -9.28 26.13
CA SER A 239 0.72 -9.35 25.26
C SER A 239 0.48 -8.51 24.01
N ALA A 240 1.33 -7.50 23.78
CA ALA A 240 1.22 -6.60 22.64
C ALA A 240 2.42 -6.78 21.69
N PRO A 241 2.23 -6.73 20.37
CA PRO A 241 3.26 -7.04 19.37
C PRO A 241 4.34 -5.94 19.31
N ARG A 242 5.60 -6.33 19.05
CA ARG A 242 6.71 -5.38 18.80
C ARG A 242 7.17 -5.36 17.35
N LEU A 243 6.77 -6.36 16.56
CA LEU A 243 7.00 -6.46 15.14
C LEU A 243 5.65 -6.56 14.43
N LEU A 244 5.42 -5.71 13.44
CA LEU A 244 4.21 -5.70 12.62
C LEU A 244 4.62 -5.82 11.15
N GLN A 245 3.87 -6.60 10.39
CA GLN A 245 4.07 -6.72 8.94
C GLN A 245 2.82 -6.24 8.20
N ILE A 246 3.03 -5.39 7.20
CA ILE A 246 1.96 -4.86 6.34
C ILE A 246 1.29 -6.02 5.61
N SER A 247 -0.05 -6.02 5.57
CA SER A 247 -0.86 -7.02 4.85
C SER A 247 -0.67 -8.49 5.26
N ASN A 248 -0.05 -8.76 6.43
CA ASN A 248 0.09 -10.11 6.98
C ASN A 248 -1.17 -10.56 7.77
N SER A 249 -1.14 -11.79 8.28
CA SER A 249 -2.06 -12.41 9.25
C SER A 249 -2.44 -11.47 10.41
N PRO A 250 -3.60 -11.71 11.06
CA PRO A 250 -4.07 -10.86 12.14
C PRO A 250 -3.02 -10.62 13.22
N ILE A 251 -2.91 -9.37 13.64
CA ILE A 251 -1.99 -8.91 14.67
C ILE A 251 -2.46 -9.47 16.03
N PRO A 252 -1.65 -10.28 16.73
CA PRO A 252 -2.08 -10.93 17.96
C PRO A 252 -2.11 -9.94 19.13
N PHE A 253 -3.16 -10.04 19.95
CA PHE A 253 -3.29 -9.37 21.25
C PHE A 253 -3.84 -10.35 22.30
N PRO A 254 -3.03 -11.31 22.79
CA PRO A 254 -3.44 -12.22 23.85
C PRO A 254 -3.76 -11.49 25.15
N MET A 255 -4.91 -11.79 25.75
CA MET A 255 -5.36 -11.25 27.03
C MET A 255 -5.88 -12.35 27.96
N ARG A 256 -5.57 -12.25 29.25
CA ARG A 256 -6.22 -13.03 30.31
C ARG A 256 -6.21 -12.29 31.63
N ILE A 257 -7.11 -12.69 32.53
CA ILE A 257 -7.15 -12.20 33.91
C ILE A 257 -6.64 -13.29 34.84
N VAL A 258 -5.68 -12.96 35.69
CA VAL A 258 -5.12 -13.84 36.72
C VAL A 258 -5.56 -13.33 38.09
N PRO A 259 -6.49 -14.01 38.78
CA PRO A 259 -6.93 -13.63 40.12
C PRO A 259 -5.78 -13.50 41.12
N MET A 260 -5.91 -12.56 42.05
CA MET A 260 -5.02 -12.42 43.20
C MET A 260 -5.81 -12.77 44.46
N TRP A 261 -5.87 -14.06 44.78
CA TRP A 261 -6.72 -14.58 45.85
C TRP A 261 -6.36 -14.06 47.25
N SER A 262 -5.09 -13.75 47.48
CA SER A 262 -4.62 -13.14 48.74
C SER A 262 -5.13 -11.72 48.96
N ALA A 263 -5.42 -10.99 47.88
CA ALA A 263 -5.91 -9.61 47.91
C ALA A 263 -7.42 -9.50 47.61
N THR A 264 -8.09 -10.64 47.41
CA THR A 264 -9.52 -10.75 47.14
C THR A 264 -10.28 -11.02 48.43
N THR A 265 -11.45 -10.41 48.60
CA THR A 265 -12.31 -10.62 49.77
C THR A 265 -12.66 -12.10 49.92
N GLU A 266 -12.56 -12.61 51.16
CA GLU A 266 -12.72 -14.04 51.47
C GLU A 266 -14.02 -14.65 50.94
N LEU A 267 -15.13 -13.91 51.01
CA LEU A 267 -16.45 -14.35 50.54
C LEU A 267 -16.48 -14.78 49.07
N ILE A 268 -15.61 -14.20 48.24
CA ILE A 268 -15.55 -14.45 46.80
C ILE A 268 -14.21 -15.06 46.37
N ARG A 269 -13.42 -15.56 47.34
CA ARG A 269 -12.20 -16.31 47.03
C ARG A 269 -12.60 -17.58 46.28
N ASP A 270 -11.88 -17.87 45.20
CA ASP A 270 -12.12 -19.02 44.32
C ASP A 270 -13.48 -19.02 43.59
N VAL A 271 -14.23 -17.91 43.61
CA VAL A 271 -15.44 -17.74 42.80
C VAL A 271 -15.05 -17.26 41.39
N PRO A 272 -15.35 -18.02 40.32
CA PRO A 272 -15.05 -17.61 38.95
C PRO A 272 -15.82 -16.33 38.58
N GLN A 273 -15.08 -15.28 38.21
CA GLN A 273 -15.67 -14.03 37.74
C GLN A 273 -15.73 -14.01 36.21
N LYS A 274 -16.81 -13.50 35.64
CA LYS A 274 -16.91 -13.30 34.18
C LYS A 274 -16.39 -11.91 33.82
N ALA A 275 -15.38 -11.86 32.96
CA ALA A 275 -14.86 -10.62 32.42
C ALA A 275 -15.20 -10.50 30.94
N ARG A 276 -15.67 -9.32 30.53
CA ARG A 276 -16.01 -9.02 29.14
C ARG A 276 -15.22 -7.84 28.65
N LEU A 277 -14.66 -7.95 27.45
CA LEU A 277 -14.06 -6.84 26.73
C LEU A 277 -15.17 -6.11 25.97
N VAL A 278 -15.41 -4.86 26.36
CA VAL A 278 -16.49 -4.00 25.85
C VAL A 278 -16.01 -3.15 24.68
N THR A 279 -14.79 -2.62 24.80
CA THR A 279 -14.16 -1.82 23.75
C THR A 279 -12.68 -2.15 23.74
N PHE A 280 -12.14 -2.30 22.54
CA PHE A 280 -10.72 -2.31 22.30
C PHE A 280 -10.42 -1.20 21.30
N ARG A 281 -9.27 -0.56 21.36
CA ARG A 281 -8.80 0.38 20.33
C ARG A 281 -7.29 0.21 20.21
N VAL A 282 -6.81 0.22 18.98
CA VAL A 282 -5.39 0.11 18.67
C VAL A 282 -5.05 1.19 17.65
N THR A 283 -4.14 2.07 18.05
CA THR A 283 -3.67 3.19 17.23
C THR A 283 -2.21 2.95 16.91
N LEU A 284 -1.86 3.03 15.63
CA LEU A 284 -0.48 3.09 15.18
C LEU A 284 -0.12 4.55 14.91
N GLU A 285 0.90 5.04 15.59
CA GLU A 285 1.43 6.38 15.46
C GLU A 285 2.72 6.31 14.63
N ALA A 286 2.75 6.96 13.47
CA ALA A 286 3.92 7.07 12.61
C ALA A 286 4.65 8.38 12.90
N HIS A 287 5.89 8.31 13.35
CA HIS A 287 6.74 9.47 13.62
C HIS A 287 7.68 9.68 12.43
N CYS A 288 7.53 10.80 11.73
CA CYS A 288 8.41 11.18 10.63
C CYS A 288 9.34 12.31 11.07
N ASN A 289 10.64 12.01 11.13
CA ASN A 289 11.69 12.93 11.52
C ASN A 289 12.50 13.33 10.28
N ILE A 290 12.74 14.63 10.12
CA ILE A 290 13.54 15.18 9.04
C ILE A 290 14.72 15.98 9.57
N ARG A 291 15.82 15.93 8.83
CA ARG A 291 17.01 16.78 9.04
C ARG A 291 17.24 17.63 7.80
N CYS A 292 17.52 18.91 7.97
CA CYS A 292 17.82 19.87 6.91
C CYS A 292 19.18 20.50 7.16
N GLU A 293 19.77 21.03 6.11
CA GLU A 293 21.07 21.71 6.14
C GLU A 293 21.04 22.94 7.06
N GLY A 294 22.19 23.26 7.67
CA GLY A 294 22.30 24.43 8.54
C GLY A 294 23.73 24.92 8.76
N VAL A 295 23.90 26.24 8.88
CA VAL A 295 25.22 26.91 8.93
C VAL A 295 26.04 26.53 10.18
N PHE A 296 25.39 26.32 11.33
CA PHE A 296 26.06 25.98 12.60
C PHE A 296 25.70 24.59 13.12
N ARG A 297 24.48 24.14 12.80
CA ARG A 297 23.97 22.83 13.17
C ARG A 297 22.82 22.47 12.22
N PRO A 298 22.57 21.17 11.99
CA PRO A 298 21.41 20.75 11.23
C PRO A 298 20.10 21.23 11.86
N HIS A 299 19.11 21.51 11.00
CA HIS A 299 17.77 21.83 11.44
C HIS A 299 16.90 20.58 11.43
N GLU A 300 16.30 20.26 12.57
CA GLU A 300 15.44 19.09 12.70
C GLU A 300 13.97 19.49 12.87
N ALA A 301 13.09 18.66 12.35
CA ALA A 301 11.67 18.72 12.62
C ALA A 301 11.10 17.31 12.63
N HIS A 302 9.98 17.13 13.32
CA HIS A 302 9.22 15.90 13.29
C HIS A 302 7.74 16.20 13.20
N TRP A 303 6.95 15.20 12.81
CA TRP A 303 5.50 15.20 12.94
C TRP A 303 5.02 13.77 13.11
N GLU A 304 3.77 13.64 13.53
CA GLU A 304 3.13 12.38 13.86
C GLU A 304 1.87 12.25 13.01
N ASP A 305 1.61 11.03 12.55
CA ASP A 305 0.36 10.65 11.90
C ASP A 305 -0.24 9.47 12.65
N GLU A 306 -1.54 9.53 12.94
CA GLU A 306 -2.22 8.53 13.75
C GLU A 306 -3.18 7.72 12.89
N LEU A 307 -3.07 6.40 12.97
CA LEU A 307 -3.93 5.46 12.27
C LEU A 307 -4.65 4.55 13.28
N ASP A 308 -5.97 4.69 13.38
CA ASP A 308 -6.81 3.73 14.11
C ASP A 308 -6.97 2.45 13.28
N LEU A 309 -6.46 1.34 13.80
CA LEU A 309 -6.45 0.03 13.13
C LEU A 309 -7.80 -0.69 13.20
N GLN A 310 -8.78 -0.17 13.95
CA GLN A 310 -10.07 -0.84 14.15
C GLN A 310 -11.21 -0.30 13.29
N SER A 311 -10.97 0.77 12.52
CA SER A 311 -12.02 1.46 11.77
C SER A 311 -12.62 0.63 10.62
N GLU A 312 -11.95 -0.41 10.13
CA GLU A 312 -12.37 -1.12 8.90
C GLU A 312 -13.19 -2.42 9.13
N GLY A 313 -13.47 -2.83 10.38
CA GLY A 313 -14.01 -4.17 10.64
C GLY A 313 -15.34 -4.30 11.39
N PHE A 314 -15.69 -3.37 12.29
CA PHE A 314 -16.74 -3.65 13.30
C PHE A 314 -18.01 -2.82 13.24
N GLY A 315 -18.14 -1.88 12.29
CA GLY A 315 -19.43 -1.22 11.99
C GLY A 315 -20.17 -0.65 13.22
N GLY A 316 -19.46 -0.20 14.26
CA GLY A 316 -20.04 0.32 15.49
C GLY A 316 -20.72 -0.72 16.41
N ARG A 317 -20.57 -2.03 16.18
CA ARG A 317 -21.11 -3.05 17.08
C ARG A 317 -20.30 -3.13 18.38
N PRO A 318 -20.95 -3.20 19.55
CA PRO A 318 -20.25 -3.39 20.81
C PRO A 318 -19.50 -4.72 20.79
N LEU A 319 -18.21 -4.67 21.09
CA LEU A 319 -17.39 -5.86 21.23
C LEU A 319 -17.86 -6.60 22.50
N SER A 320 -18.00 -7.91 22.42
CA SER A 320 -18.34 -8.75 23.57
C SER A 320 -17.51 -10.02 23.51
N VAL A 321 -16.22 -9.87 23.80
CA VAL A 321 -15.29 -11.00 23.91
C VAL A 321 -15.14 -11.36 25.39
N GLU A 322 -15.38 -12.62 25.74
CA GLU A 322 -15.11 -13.09 27.10
C GLU A 322 -13.61 -13.21 27.31
N ILE A 323 -13.10 -12.54 28.35
CA ILE A 323 -11.69 -12.63 28.74
C ILE A 323 -11.60 -13.71 29.81
N PRO A 324 -10.78 -14.76 29.61
CA PRO A 324 -10.68 -15.84 30.56
C PRO A 324 -10.11 -15.34 31.89
N CYS A 325 -10.85 -15.58 32.97
CA CYS A 325 -10.34 -15.47 34.34
C CYS A 325 -9.68 -16.81 34.68
N ALA A 326 -8.36 -16.84 34.57
CA ALA A 326 -7.55 -18.03 34.70
C ALA A 326 -7.68 -18.62 36.12
N ILE A 327 -8.27 -19.81 36.21
CA ILE A 327 -8.07 -20.73 37.34
C ILE A 327 -7.17 -21.84 36.77
N GLY A 328 -5.89 -21.83 37.11
CA GLY A 328 -4.89 -22.73 36.53
C GLY A 328 -4.33 -22.27 35.17
N ASN A 329 -4.04 -23.22 34.27
CA ASN A 329 -3.34 -22.99 33.00
C ASN A 329 -4.24 -22.60 31.81
N THR A 330 -5.32 -21.85 32.04
CA THR A 330 -6.19 -21.40 30.94
C THR A 330 -5.39 -20.52 29.96
N PRO A 331 -5.40 -20.84 28.65
CA PRO A 331 -4.70 -20.03 27.65
C PRO A 331 -5.38 -18.66 27.51
N PRO A 332 -4.60 -17.60 27.19
CA PRO A 332 -5.17 -16.29 26.91
C PRO A 332 -6.01 -16.31 25.63
N VAL A 333 -7.00 -15.41 25.56
CA VAL A 333 -7.77 -15.17 24.33
C VAL A 333 -7.02 -14.17 23.46
N ASP A 334 -6.80 -14.50 22.19
CA ASP A 334 -6.23 -13.57 21.24
C ASP A 334 -7.30 -12.62 20.70
N VAL A 335 -7.43 -11.47 21.36
CA VAL A 335 -8.39 -10.43 20.98
C VAL A 335 -8.13 -9.93 19.57
N GLY A 336 -6.86 -9.77 19.20
CA GLY A 336 -6.45 -9.25 17.90
C GLY A 336 -6.91 -10.15 16.75
N SER A 337 -6.78 -11.46 16.92
CA SER A 337 -7.34 -12.44 15.98
C SER A 337 -8.87 -12.42 15.94
N VAL A 338 -9.55 -12.32 17.09
CA VAL A 338 -11.01 -12.25 17.17
C VAL A 338 -11.55 -11.04 16.41
N ILE A 339 -10.86 -9.89 16.51
CA ILE A 339 -11.24 -8.68 15.77
C ILE A 339 -10.58 -8.57 14.39
N ARG A 340 -9.86 -9.59 13.93
CA ARG A 340 -9.12 -9.60 12.66
C ARG A 340 -8.26 -8.34 12.47
N LEU A 341 -7.61 -7.90 13.55
CA LEU A 341 -6.77 -6.70 13.55
C LEU A 341 -5.67 -6.83 12.51
N ARG A 342 -5.56 -5.92 11.56
CA ARG A 342 -4.57 -5.98 10.47
C ARG A 342 -3.94 -4.63 10.24
N LEU A 343 -2.73 -4.65 9.71
CA LEU A 343 -2.04 -3.45 9.25
C LEU A 343 -2.39 -3.19 7.77
N PRO A 344 -2.98 -2.04 7.42
CA PRO A 344 -3.40 -1.79 6.05
C PRO A 344 -2.20 -1.48 5.14
N ALA A 345 -2.36 -1.75 3.83
CA ALA A 345 -1.31 -1.56 2.82
C ALA A 345 -0.81 -0.11 2.68
N ARG A 346 -1.61 0.88 3.13
CA ARG A 346 -1.26 2.31 3.10
C ARG A 346 -0.21 2.71 4.13
N VAL A 347 0.10 1.85 5.10
CA VAL A 347 1.12 2.15 6.13
C VAL A 347 2.49 2.10 5.48
N SER A 348 3.33 3.11 5.76
CA SER A 348 4.74 3.08 5.35
C SER A 348 5.55 2.23 6.33
N PRO A 349 6.41 1.31 5.86
CA PRO A 349 7.36 0.63 6.74
C PRO A 349 8.28 1.61 7.47
N GLY A 350 8.87 1.17 8.59
CA GLY A 350 9.93 1.92 9.24
C GLY A 350 11.20 1.95 8.40
N PHE A 351 11.83 3.11 8.26
CA PHE A 351 13.11 3.24 7.57
C PHE A 351 13.91 4.44 8.07
N THR A 352 15.21 4.45 7.77
CA THR A 352 16.08 5.60 7.98
C THR A 352 16.93 5.82 6.74
N THR A 353 16.88 7.02 6.19
CA THR A 353 17.79 7.53 5.16
C THR A 353 18.67 8.62 5.77
N PHE A 354 19.45 9.32 4.94
CA PHE A 354 20.32 10.41 5.39
C PHE A 354 19.53 11.53 6.10
N ASN A 355 18.41 11.99 5.54
CA ASN A 355 17.68 13.15 6.05
C ASN A 355 16.22 12.90 6.41
N VAL A 356 15.74 11.66 6.31
CA VAL A 356 14.37 11.25 6.64
C VAL A 356 14.42 9.96 7.45
N ARG A 357 13.71 9.91 8.57
CA ARG A 357 13.51 8.72 9.41
C ARG A 357 12.03 8.55 9.69
N VAL A 358 11.51 7.33 9.54
CA VAL A 358 10.15 6.94 9.92
C VAL A 358 10.23 5.82 10.96
N SER A 359 9.61 6.05 12.12
CA SER A 359 9.46 5.06 13.20
C SER A 359 8.01 4.99 13.65
N HIS A 360 7.66 3.95 14.42
CA HIS A 360 6.27 3.69 14.79
C HIS A 360 6.10 3.36 16.26
N ARG A 361 4.99 3.84 16.82
CA ARG A 361 4.57 3.55 18.18
C ARG A 361 3.16 2.99 18.16
N LEU A 362 2.95 1.88 18.86
CA LEU A 362 1.65 1.23 18.99
C LEU A 362 1.05 1.57 20.34
N SER A 363 -0.10 2.24 20.32
CA SER A 363 -0.91 2.57 21.48
C SER A 363 -2.17 1.73 21.47
N TRP A 364 -2.57 1.19 22.62
CA TRP A 364 -3.81 0.43 22.75
C TRP A 364 -4.56 0.82 24.02
N LYS A 365 -5.88 0.71 23.94
CA LYS A 365 -6.82 0.97 25.04
C LYS A 365 -7.87 -0.13 25.07
N ALA A 366 -8.04 -0.79 26.21
CA ALA A 366 -9.07 -1.79 26.42
C ALA A 366 -9.99 -1.36 27.57
N GLN A 367 -11.29 -1.40 27.34
CA GLN A 367 -12.32 -1.26 28.37
C GLN A 367 -12.91 -2.63 28.63
N LEU A 368 -12.79 -3.08 29.87
CA LEU A 368 -13.30 -4.35 30.33
C LEU A 368 -14.39 -4.12 31.37
N GLU A 369 -15.27 -5.11 31.53
CA GLU A 369 -16.33 -5.13 32.51
C GLU A 369 -16.30 -6.44 33.30
N ILE A 370 -16.39 -6.33 34.62
CA ILE A 370 -16.60 -7.46 35.54
C ILE A 370 -17.75 -7.10 36.47
N ALA A 371 -18.75 -7.98 36.56
CA ALA A 371 -19.93 -7.79 37.42
C ALA A 371 -20.64 -6.42 37.24
N GLY A 372 -20.70 -5.91 36.00
CA GLY A 372 -21.32 -4.62 35.67
C GLY A 372 -20.45 -3.40 35.95
N GLU A 373 -19.23 -3.58 36.49
CA GLU A 373 -18.29 -2.49 36.73
C GLU A 373 -17.27 -2.42 35.59
N SER A 374 -17.20 -1.28 34.92
CA SER A 374 -16.26 -1.02 33.82
C SER A 374 -14.94 -0.43 34.34
N PHE A 375 -13.83 -0.87 33.76
CA PHE A 375 -12.50 -0.29 33.97
C PHE A 375 -11.73 -0.21 32.66
N THR A 376 -10.76 0.70 32.59
CA THR A 376 -9.96 0.94 31.38
C THR A 376 -8.49 0.70 31.68
N VAL A 377 -7.84 -0.02 30.77
CA VAL A 377 -6.38 -0.18 30.73
C VAL A 377 -5.83 0.36 29.42
N ARG A 378 -4.57 0.77 29.45
CA ARG A 378 -3.86 1.29 28.28
C ARG A 378 -2.41 0.83 28.27
N GLY A 379 -1.83 0.75 27.09
CA GLY A 379 -0.41 0.50 26.92
C GLY A 379 0.10 1.15 25.64
N THR A 380 1.39 1.47 25.65
CA THR A 380 2.08 2.07 24.52
C THR A 380 3.47 1.47 24.41
N GLN A 381 3.93 1.17 23.19
CA GLN A 381 5.27 0.64 22.94
C GLN A 381 5.77 0.98 21.53
N GLU A 382 7.09 1.12 21.39
CA GLU A 382 7.74 1.18 20.07
C GLU A 382 7.55 -0.14 19.33
N VAL A 383 7.28 -0.05 18.03
CA VAL A 383 7.10 -1.20 17.15
C VAL A 383 7.89 -1.04 15.86
N VAL A 384 8.42 -2.15 15.38
CA VAL A 384 9.05 -2.24 14.06
C VAL A 384 7.96 -2.60 13.06
N VAL A 385 7.75 -1.75 12.07
CA VAL A 385 6.84 -2.04 10.95
C VAL A 385 7.68 -2.43 9.75
N ILE A 386 7.46 -3.63 9.24
CA ILE A 386 8.16 -4.16 8.06
C ILE A 386 7.23 -4.28 6.84
N PRO A 387 7.79 -4.28 5.63
CA PRO A 387 7.03 -4.44 4.40
C PRO A 387 6.31 -5.78 4.31
N ALA A 388 5.27 -5.84 3.46
CA ALA A 388 4.60 -7.09 3.11
C ALA A 388 5.61 -8.13 2.57
N SER A 389 5.38 -9.40 2.87
CA SER A 389 6.22 -10.51 2.39
C SER A 389 6.12 -10.63 0.88
N SER A 390 7.25 -10.69 0.19
CA SER A 390 7.33 -11.12 -1.22
C SER A 390 7.64 -12.61 -1.36
N ALA A 391 7.96 -13.32 -0.26
CA ALA A 391 8.05 -14.77 -0.26
C ALA A 391 6.65 -15.37 -0.51
N GLY A 392 6.46 -15.89 -1.73
CA GLY A 392 5.19 -16.45 -2.20
C GLY A 392 4.61 -15.76 -3.44
N SER A 393 5.13 -14.60 -3.85
CA SER A 393 4.68 -13.91 -5.09
C SER A 393 5.47 -14.28 -6.34
N ASN A 394 6.35 -15.29 -6.27
CA ASN A 394 6.92 -15.91 -7.46
C ASN A 394 5.82 -16.73 -8.15
N GLY A 395 5.03 -16.09 -9.02
CA GLY A 395 4.19 -16.78 -9.99
C GLY A 395 2.78 -16.25 -10.21
N GLN A 396 2.34 -15.16 -9.57
CA GLN A 396 1.05 -14.56 -9.91
C GLN A 396 1.29 -13.18 -10.52
N VAL A 397 1.51 -13.23 -11.84
CA VAL A 397 1.32 -12.09 -12.73
C VAL A 397 -0.12 -11.63 -12.53
N ASP A 398 -0.32 -10.40 -12.06
CA ASP A 398 -1.59 -9.69 -12.22
C ASP A 398 -1.82 -9.51 -13.73
N GLY A 399 -2.46 -10.52 -14.31
CA GLY A 399 -2.89 -10.61 -15.69
C GLY A 399 -4.41 -10.63 -15.78
N GLU A 400 -5.07 -9.62 -15.22
CA GLU A 400 -6.35 -9.15 -15.75
C GLU A 400 -5.99 -8.02 -16.74
N THR A 401 -5.63 -8.26 -17.99
CA THR A 401 -6.42 -8.86 -19.06
C THR A 401 -5.47 -9.36 -20.16
N ALA A 402 -5.28 -10.66 -20.30
CA ALA A 402 -4.89 -11.26 -21.56
C ALA A 402 -5.49 -12.65 -21.63
N GLN A 403 -6.38 -12.82 -22.60
CA GLN A 403 -7.16 -14.02 -22.84
C GLN A 403 -6.28 -15.26 -22.93
N SER A 404 -6.74 -16.33 -22.29
CA SER A 404 -6.35 -17.70 -22.58
C SER A 404 -6.62 -18.01 -24.06
N TRP A 405 -5.56 -18.13 -24.86
CA TRP A 405 -5.59 -18.90 -26.10
C TRP A 405 -4.26 -19.63 -26.21
N ILE A 406 -4.21 -20.82 -25.60
CA ILE A 406 -3.58 -22.06 -26.06
C ILE A 406 -3.87 -23.06 -24.94
N VAL A 407 -5.00 -23.74 -25.05
CA VAL A 407 -5.19 -25.05 -24.44
C VAL A 407 -4.81 -26.03 -25.55
N PRO A 408 -3.83 -26.92 -25.38
CA PRO A 408 -3.65 -28.04 -26.30
C PRO A 408 -4.94 -28.87 -26.26
N PRO A 409 -5.61 -29.13 -27.39
CA PRO A 409 -6.78 -30.00 -27.37
C PRO A 409 -6.38 -31.39 -26.89
N ASP A 410 -7.21 -31.97 -26.02
CA ASP A 410 -7.13 -33.38 -25.62
C ASP A 410 -7.12 -34.29 -26.85
N GLU A 411 -6.37 -35.38 -26.74
CA GLU A 411 -6.08 -36.40 -27.74
C GLU A 411 -7.24 -36.65 -28.74
N ILE A 412 -7.10 -36.08 -29.93
CA ILE A 412 -7.93 -36.39 -31.09
C ILE A 412 -7.48 -37.75 -31.63
N ALA A 413 -8.44 -38.67 -31.80
CA ALA A 413 -8.27 -39.95 -32.46
C ALA A 413 -7.45 -39.82 -33.77
N PRO A 414 -6.67 -40.85 -34.17
CA PRO A 414 -5.83 -40.77 -35.36
C PRO A 414 -6.66 -40.39 -36.59
N PRO A 415 -6.11 -39.56 -37.49
CA PRO A 415 -6.85 -39.10 -38.66
C PRO A 415 -7.27 -40.28 -39.55
N PRO A 416 -8.43 -40.17 -40.23
CA PRO A 416 -8.93 -41.22 -41.11
C PRO A 416 -7.91 -41.52 -42.21
N SER A 417 -7.91 -42.77 -42.67
CA SER A 417 -7.00 -43.20 -43.71
C SER A 417 -7.29 -42.46 -45.03
N PHE A 418 -6.27 -42.35 -45.89
CA PHE A 418 -6.39 -41.69 -47.19
C PHE A 418 -7.53 -42.26 -48.06
N ALA A 419 -7.89 -43.53 -47.85
CA ALA A 419 -9.00 -44.19 -48.52
C ALA A 419 -10.39 -43.79 -47.98
N GLU A 420 -10.47 -43.32 -46.73
CA GLU A 420 -11.70 -42.83 -46.10
C GLU A 420 -11.97 -41.38 -46.49
N ALA A 421 -10.93 -40.54 -46.56
CA ALA A 421 -11.04 -39.15 -47.01
C ALA A 421 -11.58 -39.03 -48.45
N GLN A 422 -11.14 -39.90 -49.37
CA GLN A 422 -11.63 -39.89 -50.76
C GLN A 422 -13.11 -40.31 -50.89
N ARG A 423 -13.64 -41.08 -49.92
CA ARG A 423 -15.05 -41.51 -49.92
C ARG A 423 -15.97 -40.42 -49.36
N GLU A 424 -15.47 -39.55 -48.48
CA GLU A 424 -16.23 -38.41 -47.96
C GLU A 424 -16.34 -37.27 -48.99
N ASP A 425 -15.25 -36.94 -49.70
CA ASP A 425 -15.29 -35.91 -50.76
C ASP A 425 -16.26 -36.28 -51.90
N SER A 426 -16.37 -37.58 -52.21
CA SER A 426 -17.32 -38.09 -53.21
C SER A 426 -18.78 -37.98 -52.77
N LYS A 427 -19.05 -38.00 -51.46
CA LYS A 427 -20.41 -37.84 -50.89
C LYS A 427 -20.79 -36.36 -50.72
N GLN A 428 -19.83 -35.51 -50.38
CA GLN A 428 -20.03 -34.07 -50.28
C GLN A 428 -20.38 -33.45 -51.65
N ALA A 429 -19.68 -33.88 -52.72
CA ALA A 429 -19.94 -33.43 -54.09
C ALA A 429 -21.32 -33.85 -54.65
N ALA A 430 -21.93 -34.92 -54.11
CA ALA A 430 -23.28 -35.35 -54.46
C ALA A 430 -24.37 -34.56 -53.71
N SER A 431 -24.07 -34.08 -52.50
CA SER A 431 -24.94 -33.25 -51.66
C SER A 431 -25.11 -31.84 -52.22
N ASP A 432 -24.03 -31.21 -52.69
CA ASP A 432 -24.06 -29.81 -53.15
C ASP A 432 -24.80 -29.62 -54.49
N LYS A 433 -24.94 -30.67 -55.29
CA LYS A 433 -25.79 -30.64 -56.50
C LYS A 433 -27.28 -30.60 -56.18
N GLY A 434 -27.72 -31.14 -55.03
CA GLY A 434 -29.13 -31.11 -54.62
C GLY A 434 -29.57 -29.76 -54.02
N ALA A 435 -28.65 -29.03 -53.38
CA ALA A 435 -28.96 -27.74 -52.77
C ALA A 435 -29.08 -26.59 -53.80
N SER A 436 -28.42 -26.70 -54.94
CA SER A 436 -28.47 -25.69 -56.01
C SER A 436 -29.80 -25.64 -56.77
N GLU A 437 -30.59 -26.73 -56.81
CA GLU A 437 -31.90 -26.75 -57.48
C GLU A 437 -33.03 -26.15 -56.63
N ILE A 438 -32.90 -26.15 -55.31
CA ILE A 438 -33.93 -25.62 -54.39
C ILE A 438 -33.85 -24.08 -54.31
N ALA A 439 -32.66 -23.49 -54.45
CA ALA A 439 -32.46 -22.04 -54.39
C ALA A 439 -32.97 -21.28 -55.65
N ALA A 440 -33.15 -21.97 -56.78
CA ALA A 440 -33.67 -21.36 -58.01
C ALA A 440 -35.21 -21.20 -57.99
N SER A 441 -35.94 -22.01 -57.23
CA SER A 441 -37.41 -21.94 -57.15
C SER A 441 -37.91 -20.82 -56.23
N SER A 442 -37.12 -20.38 -55.23
CA SER A 442 -37.54 -19.38 -54.24
C SER A 442 -37.39 -17.92 -54.70
N LYS A 443 -36.66 -17.65 -55.78
CA LYS A 443 -36.47 -16.28 -56.31
C LYS A 443 -37.56 -15.82 -57.28
N ALA A 444 -38.43 -16.72 -57.74
CA ALA A 444 -39.54 -16.37 -58.63
C ALA A 444 -40.75 -15.79 -57.86
N ASP A 445 -40.94 -16.14 -56.58
CA ASP A 445 -42.13 -15.75 -55.81
C ASP A 445 -42.00 -14.40 -55.09
N ILE A 446 -40.79 -13.87 -54.92
CA ILE A 446 -40.57 -12.60 -54.20
C ILE A 446 -40.75 -11.37 -55.12
N ALA A 447 -40.66 -11.55 -56.45
CA ALA A 447 -40.82 -10.45 -57.41
C ALA A 447 -42.28 -10.05 -57.71
N ALA A 448 -43.27 -10.76 -57.15
CA ALA A 448 -44.70 -10.50 -57.38
C ALA A 448 -45.36 -9.60 -56.32
N ILE A 449 -44.69 -9.31 -55.19
CA ILE A 449 -45.30 -8.58 -54.06
C ILE A 449 -44.98 -7.07 -54.07
N GLU A 450 -43.99 -6.63 -54.85
CA GLU A 450 -43.50 -5.23 -54.84
C GLU A 450 -44.18 -4.31 -55.89
N LYS A 451 -45.34 -4.69 -56.44
CA LYS A 451 -46.11 -3.89 -57.42
C LYS A 451 -47.51 -3.44 -56.96
N LEU A 452 -47.81 -3.52 -55.66
CA LEU A 452 -49.06 -3.02 -55.09
C LEU A 452 -48.77 -2.25 -53.79
N ASN A 453 -48.29 -1.01 -53.92
CA ASN A 453 -48.52 0.07 -52.94
C ASN A 453 -47.89 1.38 -53.43
N LEU A 454 -48.55 2.01 -54.39
CA LEU A 454 -48.37 3.40 -54.77
C LEU A 454 -49.78 3.96 -54.99
N ASN A 455 -50.28 4.68 -53.99
CA ASN A 455 -51.25 5.79 -54.05
C ASN A 455 -51.76 6.08 -52.62
N ASP A 456 -51.31 7.16 -51.99
CA ASP A 456 -52.20 8.30 -51.70
C ASP A 456 -51.54 9.43 -50.88
N ALA A 457 -51.72 10.64 -51.43
CA ALA A 457 -52.00 11.93 -50.79
C ALA A 457 -51.07 12.54 -49.71
N ALA A 458 -50.21 13.45 -50.18
CA ALA A 458 -50.23 14.93 -49.99
C ALA A 458 -50.44 15.61 -48.59
N PRO A 459 -49.92 16.85 -48.42
CA PRO A 459 -49.52 17.41 -47.11
C PRO A 459 -50.40 18.56 -46.60
N SER A 460 -50.25 18.93 -45.32
CA SER A 460 -50.72 20.23 -44.81
C SER A 460 -49.82 20.81 -43.71
N ASP A 461 -49.59 22.12 -43.86
CA ASP A 461 -48.89 23.09 -43.01
C ASP A 461 -49.23 23.07 -41.51
N GLY A 462 -48.35 23.68 -40.71
CA GLY A 462 -48.74 24.26 -39.42
C GLY A 462 -47.61 24.67 -38.49
N LYS A 463 -47.33 25.97 -38.44
CA LYS A 463 -46.48 26.66 -37.45
C LYS A 463 -46.92 26.39 -35.99
N LEU A 464 -45.95 26.34 -35.07
CA LEU A 464 -45.74 27.34 -34.01
C LEU A 464 -44.35 27.18 -33.38
#